data_AF-F5NQI3-F1
#
_entry.id   AF-F5NQI3-F1
#
_cell.length_a   1.000
_cell.length_b   1.000
_cell.length_c   1.000
_cell.angle_alpha   90.00
_cell.angle_beta   90.00
_cell.angle_gamma   90.00
#
_symmetry.space_group_name_H-M   'P 1'
#
loop_
_entity.id
_entity.type
_entity.pdbx_description
1 polymer ?
#
loop_
_entity_poly.entity_id
_entity_poly.type
_entity_poly.pdbx_seq_one_letter_code
_entity_poly.pdbx_strand_id
1 'polypeptide(L)'
;MLIVSSGVVASKKAHELYDSIYGGKSAPDVINTLHKMAESGDIDAQSLLGWEYYQPRYDTKPDVQEAIKWFELAAKQGDREAPLALGSIYYDGEQVRVDYAKAYALFNQAAQQGMNLAWSRLGMMYANGQYVEVDCKKAKEYLDKGVHIYGARKTFWLLVEKT
;
A
#
# COMPACT_ATOMS: atom_id res chain seq x y z
N MET A 1 -11.29 18.85 -11.73
CA MET A 1 -10.32 18.85 -10.61
C MET A 1 -10.58 17.56 -9.86
N LEU A 2 -9.86 16.48 -10.19
CA LEU A 2 -10.04 15.21 -9.50
C LEU A 2 -9.46 15.36 -8.09
N ILE A 3 -10.34 15.46 -7.10
CA ILE A 3 -9.97 15.39 -5.69
C ILE A 3 -9.71 13.91 -5.41
N VAL A 4 -8.51 13.44 -5.72
CA VAL A 4 -8.07 12.14 -5.20
C VAL A 4 -7.67 12.39 -3.76
N SER A 5 -8.33 11.71 -2.84
CA SER A 5 -7.94 11.70 -1.43
C SER A 5 -6.45 11.39 -1.34
N SER A 6 -5.74 12.11 -0.48
CA SER A 6 -4.28 12.07 -0.26
C SER A 6 -3.73 10.71 0.23
N GLY A 7 -4.45 9.61 -0.02
CA GLY A 7 -4.13 8.25 0.38
C GLY A 7 -3.96 7.25 -0.77
N VAL A 8 -4.15 7.63 -2.04
CA VAL A 8 -3.82 6.74 -3.17
C VAL A 8 -2.31 6.75 -3.38
N VAL A 9 -1.63 5.75 -2.86
CA VAL A 9 -0.17 5.57 -2.96
C VAL A 9 0.18 4.95 -4.32
N ALA A 10 -0.28 5.57 -5.41
CA ALA A 10 0.21 5.25 -6.74
C ALA A 10 1.45 6.10 -7.02
N SER A 11 2.48 5.51 -7.63
CA SER A 11 3.73 6.20 -7.96
C SER A 11 3.45 7.49 -8.76
N LYS A 12 4.37 8.47 -8.72
CA LYS A 12 4.24 9.68 -9.57
C LYS A 12 4.08 9.30 -11.05
N LYS A 13 4.80 8.27 -11.50
CA LYS A 13 4.72 7.76 -12.88
C LYS A 13 3.37 7.12 -13.17
N ALA A 14 2.80 6.38 -12.23
CA ALA A 14 1.45 5.83 -12.33
C ALA A 14 0.41 6.96 -12.48
N HIS A 15 0.55 8.07 -11.75
CA HIS A 15 -0.32 9.24 -11.95
C HIS A 15 -0.12 9.89 -13.33
N GLU A 16 1.13 10.11 -13.75
CA GLU A 16 1.44 10.66 -15.08
C GLU A 16 0.91 9.77 -16.22
N LEU A 17 1.03 8.44 -16.08
CA LEU A 17 0.48 7.46 -17.00
C LEU A 17 -1.04 7.55 -17.05
N TYR A 18 -1.69 7.59 -15.88
CA TYR A 18 -3.15 7.72 -15.80
C TYR A 18 -3.64 9.00 -16.47
N ASP A 19 -3.01 10.14 -16.18
CA ASP A 19 -3.38 11.42 -16.80
C ASP A 19 -3.19 11.39 -18.33
N SER A 20 -2.12 10.73 -18.79
CA SER A 20 -1.85 10.53 -20.22
C SER A 20 -2.90 9.66 -20.92
N ILE A 21 -3.45 8.65 -20.25
CA ILE A 21 -4.48 7.78 -20.84
C ILE A 21 -5.89 8.36 -20.70
N TYR A 22 -6.13 9.17 -19.65
CA TYR A 22 -7.45 9.69 -19.30
C TYR A 22 -8.00 10.52 -20.45
N GLY A 23 -7.33 11.57 -20.92
CA GLY A 23 -7.62 12.26 -22.19
C GLY A 23 -9.09 12.59 -22.53
N GLY A 24 -10.00 12.61 -21.55
CA GLY A 24 -11.46 12.70 -21.75
C GLY A 24 -12.19 11.40 -22.13
N LYS A 25 -11.51 10.25 -22.12
CA LYS A 25 -12.06 8.91 -22.34
C LYS A 25 -12.96 8.47 -21.18
N SER A 26 -13.84 7.52 -21.48
CA SER A 26 -14.70 6.90 -20.47
C SER A 26 -13.90 6.00 -19.52
N ALA A 27 -14.42 5.78 -18.31
CA ALA A 27 -13.78 4.90 -17.33
C ALA A 27 -13.51 3.48 -17.87
N PRO A 28 -14.46 2.82 -18.58
CA PRO A 28 -14.19 1.52 -19.20
C PRO A 28 -13.06 1.55 -20.22
N ASP A 29 -12.94 2.62 -21.01
CA ASP A 29 -11.87 2.74 -22.02
C ASP A 29 -10.49 2.90 -21.36
N VAL A 30 -10.44 3.66 -20.27
CA VAL A 30 -9.22 3.84 -19.46
C VAL A 30 -8.79 2.51 -18.86
N ILE A 31 -9.72 1.78 -18.22
CA ILE A 31 -9.45 0.48 -17.60
C ILE A 31 -9.02 -0.56 -18.65
N ASN A 32 -9.69 -0.61 -19.81
CA ASN A 32 -9.32 -1.50 -20.91
C ASN A 32 -7.91 -1.17 -21.46
N THR A 33 -7.56 0.11 -21.54
CA THR A 33 -6.21 0.53 -21.94
C THR A 33 -5.17 0.09 -20.91
N LEU A 34 -5.46 0.26 -19.61
CA LEU A 34 -4.59 -0.20 -18.52
C LEU A 34 -4.37 -1.71 -18.56
N HIS A 35 -5.42 -2.50 -18.80
CA HIS A 35 -5.29 -3.97 -18.97
C HIS A 35 -4.31 -4.33 -20.07
N LYS A 36 -4.46 -3.76 -21.27
CA LYS A 36 -3.54 -4.03 -22.38
C LYS A 36 -2.08 -3.71 -22.02
N MET A 37 -1.85 -2.58 -21.35
CA MET A 37 -0.51 -2.17 -20.93
C MET A 37 0.06 -3.11 -19.84
N ALA A 38 -0.75 -3.43 -18.84
CA ALA A 38 -0.36 -4.30 -17.74
C ALA A 38 -0.08 -5.74 -18.20
N GLU A 39 -0.88 -6.26 -19.13
CA GLU A 39 -0.68 -7.55 -19.80
C GLU A 39 0.59 -7.57 -20.66
N SER A 40 0.95 -6.42 -21.24
CA SER A 40 2.23 -6.25 -21.95
C SER A 40 3.45 -6.12 -21.04
N GLY A 41 3.24 -6.09 -19.72
CA GLY A 41 4.29 -6.04 -18.71
C GLY A 41 4.59 -4.65 -18.14
N ASP A 42 3.82 -3.62 -18.50
CA ASP A 42 4.03 -2.27 -17.97
C ASP A 42 3.77 -2.23 -16.45
N ILE A 43 4.83 -1.94 -15.69
CA ILE A 43 4.82 -1.97 -14.22
C ILE A 43 3.93 -0.88 -13.60
N ASP A 44 3.88 0.30 -14.22
CA ASP A 44 3.06 1.42 -13.74
C ASP A 44 1.58 1.10 -14.00
N ALA A 45 1.25 0.49 -15.15
CA ALA A 45 -0.11 0.03 -15.46
C ALA A 45 -0.57 -1.10 -14.53
N GLN A 46 0.31 -2.07 -14.22
CA GLN A 46 0.01 -3.12 -13.24
C GLN A 46 -0.28 -2.51 -11.86
N SER A 47 0.55 -1.58 -11.41
CA SER A 47 0.34 -0.90 -10.13
C SER A 47 -0.98 -0.11 -10.11
N LEU A 48 -1.31 0.58 -11.21
CA LEU A 48 -2.57 1.29 -11.36
C LEU A 48 -3.78 0.36 -11.32
N LEU A 49 -3.75 -0.77 -12.03
CA LEU A 49 -4.82 -1.75 -11.97
C LEU A 49 -5.00 -2.31 -10.56
N GLY A 50 -3.90 -2.58 -9.86
CA GLY A 50 -3.94 -2.97 -8.46
C GLY A 50 -4.76 -1.98 -7.62
N TRP A 51 -4.49 -0.68 -7.78
CA TRP A 51 -5.24 0.38 -7.09
C TRP A 51 -6.68 0.52 -7.59
N GLU A 52 -6.93 0.41 -8.89
CA GLU A 52 -8.31 0.49 -9.42
C GLU A 52 -9.19 -0.65 -8.94
N TYR A 53 -8.62 -1.84 -8.73
CA TYR A 53 -9.37 -2.96 -8.18
C TYR A 53 -9.50 -2.89 -6.66
N TYR A 54 -8.50 -2.34 -5.96
CA TYR A 54 -8.53 -2.24 -4.51
C TYR A 54 -9.39 -1.07 -4.01
N GLN A 55 -9.18 0.11 -4.58
CA GLN A 55 -9.86 1.36 -4.26
C GLN A 55 -10.26 2.07 -5.57
N PRO A 56 -11.32 1.58 -6.23
CA PRO A 56 -11.71 2.07 -7.53
C PRO A 56 -11.98 3.57 -7.52
N ARG A 57 -11.46 4.29 -8.52
CA ARG A 57 -11.71 5.73 -8.68
C ARG A 57 -13.09 6.04 -9.25
N TYR A 58 -13.71 5.05 -9.86
CA TYR A 58 -15.03 5.12 -10.47
C TYR A 58 -16.05 4.34 -9.62
N ASP A 59 -17.34 4.50 -9.90
CA ASP A 59 -18.44 3.73 -9.27
C ASP A 59 -18.47 2.24 -9.71
N THR A 60 -17.29 1.62 -9.75
CA THR A 60 -17.09 0.19 -9.97
C THR A 60 -16.89 -0.51 -8.63
N LYS A 61 -17.35 -1.76 -8.53
CA LYS A 61 -17.17 -2.56 -7.32
C LYS A 61 -15.69 -2.98 -7.16
N PRO A 62 -15.08 -2.83 -5.97
CA PRO A 62 -13.75 -3.36 -5.71
C PRO A 62 -13.66 -4.87 -5.93
N ASP A 63 -12.49 -5.34 -6.37
CA ASP A 63 -12.12 -6.75 -6.48
C ASP A 63 -10.71 -6.95 -5.90
N VAL A 64 -10.65 -7.34 -4.63
CA VAL A 64 -9.37 -7.48 -3.93
C VAL A 64 -8.52 -8.61 -4.51
N GLN A 65 -9.11 -9.63 -5.14
CA GLN A 65 -8.33 -10.74 -5.73
C GLN A 65 -7.59 -10.27 -6.99
N GLU A 66 -8.27 -9.51 -7.87
CA GLU A 66 -7.59 -8.89 -9.00
C GLU A 66 -6.55 -7.87 -8.53
N ALA A 67 -6.84 -7.08 -7.48
CA ALA A 67 -5.85 -6.17 -6.91
C ALA A 67 -4.57 -6.88 -6.47
N ILE A 68 -4.71 -7.98 -5.72
CA ILE A 68 -3.57 -8.80 -5.27
C ILE A 68 -2.76 -9.29 -6.47
N LYS A 69 -3.42 -9.85 -7.48
CA LYS A 69 -2.75 -10.36 -8.69
C LYS A 69 -1.92 -9.29 -9.37
N TRP A 70 -2.47 -8.09 -9.57
CA TRP A 70 -1.75 -7.00 -10.24
C TRP A 70 -0.62 -6.43 -9.40
N PHE A 71 -0.83 -6.25 -8.09
CA PHE A 71 0.26 -5.85 -7.19
C PHE A 71 1.36 -6.91 -7.08
N GLU A 72 1.04 -8.21 -7.08
CA GLU A 72 2.05 -9.26 -7.07
C GLU A 72 2.91 -9.24 -8.34
N LEU A 73 2.32 -8.95 -9.50
CA LEU A 73 3.06 -8.74 -10.75
C LEU A 73 3.97 -7.51 -10.67
N ALA A 74 3.43 -6.37 -10.23
CA ALA A 74 4.20 -5.13 -10.09
C ALA A 74 5.36 -5.29 -9.09
N ALA A 75 5.12 -5.92 -7.94
CA ALA A 75 6.13 -6.19 -6.92
C ALA A 75 7.27 -7.08 -7.44
N LYS A 76 6.95 -8.10 -8.26
CA LYS A 76 7.96 -8.96 -8.91
C LYS A 76 8.85 -8.18 -9.89
N GLN A 77 8.33 -7.11 -10.48
CA GLN A 77 9.08 -6.23 -11.37
C GLN A 77 9.83 -5.10 -10.64
N GLY A 78 9.75 -5.07 -9.30
CA GLY A 78 10.46 -4.08 -8.49
C GLY A 78 9.68 -2.81 -8.20
N ASP A 79 8.36 -2.81 -8.38
CA ASP A 79 7.53 -1.71 -7.90
C ASP A 79 7.64 -1.63 -6.38
N ARG A 80 7.90 -0.42 -5.87
CA ARG A 80 8.20 -0.20 -4.45
C ARG A 80 6.94 -0.04 -3.60
N GLU A 81 5.83 0.35 -4.22
CA GLU A 81 4.56 0.61 -3.54
C GLU A 81 3.70 -0.65 -3.46
N ALA A 82 3.81 -1.54 -4.45
CA ALA A 82 3.02 -2.76 -4.53
C ALA A 82 3.18 -3.68 -3.30
N PRO A 83 4.39 -3.92 -2.73
CA PRO A 83 4.52 -4.71 -1.51
C PRO A 83 3.83 -4.03 -0.30
N LEU A 84 3.84 -2.70 -0.23
CA LEU A 84 3.16 -1.96 0.84
C LEU A 84 1.62 -2.10 0.72
N ALA A 85 1.08 -2.02 -0.49
CA ALA A 85 -0.34 -2.22 -0.76
C ALA A 85 -0.77 -3.66 -0.43
N LEU A 86 -0.03 -4.67 -0.92
CA LEU A 86 -0.27 -6.08 -0.58
C LEU A 86 -0.20 -6.32 0.93
N GLY A 87 0.79 -5.75 1.60
CA GLY A 87 0.94 -5.88 3.04
C GLY A 87 -0.28 -5.33 3.79
N SER A 88 -0.84 -4.21 3.33
CA SER A 88 -2.05 -3.61 3.91
C SER A 88 -3.28 -4.50 3.69
N ILE A 89 -3.44 -5.07 2.48
CA ILE A 89 -4.53 -6.02 2.18
C ILE A 89 -4.52 -7.22 3.15
N TYR A 90 -3.34 -7.83 3.36
CA TYR A 90 -3.23 -8.98 4.28
C TYR A 90 -3.30 -8.60 5.76
N TYR A 91 -2.92 -7.37 6.11
CA TYR A 91 -2.99 -6.87 7.47
C TYR A 91 -4.44 -6.55 7.88
N ASP A 92 -5.17 -5.84 7.02
CA ASP A 92 -6.56 -5.41 7.29
C ASP A 92 -7.57 -6.55 7.06
N GLY A 93 -7.24 -7.52 6.21
CA GLY A 93 -8.11 -8.65 5.90
C GLY A 93 -9.36 -8.25 5.11
N GLU A 94 -9.25 -7.23 4.26
CA GLU A 94 -10.36 -6.76 3.45
C GLU A 94 -10.67 -7.78 2.34
N GLN A 95 -11.78 -8.50 2.45
CA GLN A 95 -12.21 -9.55 1.50
C GLN A 95 -11.23 -10.74 1.36
N VAL A 96 -10.15 -10.75 2.15
CA VAL A 96 -9.21 -11.86 2.34
C VAL A 96 -9.04 -12.14 3.83
N ARG A 97 -8.64 -13.36 4.19
CA ARG A 97 -8.32 -13.65 5.59
C ARG A 97 -7.08 -12.84 6.01
N VAL A 98 -7.14 -12.22 7.19
CA VAL A 98 -5.98 -11.58 7.83
C VAL A 98 -4.83 -12.58 7.91
N ASP A 99 -3.67 -12.16 7.43
CA ASP A 99 -2.41 -12.89 7.48
C ASP A 99 -1.28 -11.93 7.88
N TYR A 100 -1.08 -11.80 9.19
CA TYR A 100 -0.02 -10.96 9.73
C TYR A 100 1.38 -11.44 9.36
N ALA A 101 1.58 -12.73 9.08
CA ALA A 101 2.89 -13.24 8.66
C ALA A 101 3.23 -12.73 7.25
N LYS A 102 2.27 -12.85 6.31
CA LYS A 102 2.43 -12.35 4.95
C LYS A 102 2.54 -10.82 4.94
N ALA A 103 1.71 -10.13 5.72
CA ALA A 103 1.80 -8.67 5.87
C ALA A 103 3.17 -8.23 6.39
N TYR A 104 3.69 -8.87 7.43
CA TYR A 104 5.02 -8.57 7.98
C TYR A 104 6.12 -8.70 6.93
N ALA A 105 6.12 -9.80 6.17
CA ALA A 105 7.11 -10.04 5.13
C ALA A 105 7.06 -8.96 4.04
N LEU A 106 5.86 -8.59 3.60
CA LEU A 106 5.63 -7.56 2.58
C LEU A 106 6.01 -6.16 3.06
N PHE A 107 5.68 -5.79 4.30
CA PHE A 107 6.11 -4.53 4.88
C PHE A 107 7.63 -4.48 5.07
N ASN A 108 8.27 -5.58 5.46
CA ASN A 108 9.73 -5.64 5.55
C ASN A 108 10.38 -5.46 4.17
N GLN A 109 9.82 -6.07 3.13
CA GLN A 109 10.25 -5.84 1.75
C GLN A 109 10.12 -4.36 1.34
N ALA A 110 8.94 -3.74 1.55
CA ALA A 110 8.72 -2.33 1.24
C ALA A 110 9.67 -1.40 2.02
N ALA A 111 9.89 -1.70 3.31
CA ALA A 111 10.79 -0.94 4.17
C ALA A 111 12.24 -0.97 3.67
N GLN A 112 12.71 -2.14 3.23
CA GLN A 112 14.04 -2.31 2.60
C GLN A 112 14.16 -1.57 1.26
N GLN A 113 13.04 -1.37 0.56
CA GLN A 113 12.97 -0.57 -0.67
C GLN A 113 12.84 0.94 -0.42
N GLY A 114 12.91 1.37 0.85
CA GLY A 114 12.89 2.77 1.25
C GLY A 114 11.49 3.34 1.53
N MET A 115 10.48 2.48 1.70
CA MET A 115 9.12 2.92 2.03
C MET A 115 8.96 3.19 3.51
N ASN A 116 9.07 4.46 3.90
CA ASN A 116 8.94 4.90 5.29
C ASN A 116 7.58 4.54 5.92
N LEU A 117 6.50 4.48 5.12
CA LEU A 117 5.19 4.04 5.58
C LEU A 117 5.24 2.56 6.05
N ALA A 118 6.05 1.72 5.42
CA ALA A 118 6.21 0.32 5.80
C ALA A 118 6.91 0.15 7.16
N TRP A 119 7.89 1.00 7.48
CA TRP A 119 8.49 1.05 8.82
C TRP A 119 7.46 1.35 9.90
N SER A 120 6.52 2.25 9.61
CA SER A 120 5.43 2.58 10.55
C SER A 120 4.51 1.38 10.79
N ARG A 121 4.16 0.65 9.72
CA ARG A 121 3.37 -0.58 9.79
C ARG A 121 4.06 -1.65 10.63
N LEU A 122 5.35 -1.90 10.39
CA LEU A 122 6.15 -2.84 11.18
C LEU A 122 6.23 -2.41 12.66
N GLY A 123 6.39 -1.12 12.94
CA GLY A 123 6.40 -0.59 14.30
C GLY A 123 5.08 -0.85 15.04
N MET A 124 3.95 -0.66 14.37
CA MET A 124 2.63 -1.01 14.93
C MET A 124 2.49 -2.51 15.17
N MET A 125 3.01 -3.37 14.28
CA MET A 125 2.97 -4.82 14.50
C MET A 125 3.75 -5.26 15.74
N TYR A 126 4.92 -4.65 15.99
CA TYR A 126 5.68 -4.85 17.23
C TYR A 126 4.96 -4.30 18.46
N ALA A 127 4.25 -3.18 18.35
CA ALA A 127 3.49 -2.63 19.48
C ALA A 127 2.30 -3.52 19.87
N ASN A 128 1.65 -4.14 18.88
CA ASN A 128 0.42 -4.92 19.07
C ASN A 128 0.63 -6.43 19.20
N GLY A 129 1.86 -6.92 19.02
CA GLY A 129 2.15 -8.35 19.04
C GLY A 129 1.55 -9.11 17.85
N GLN A 130 1.47 -8.48 16.67
CA GLN A 130 0.88 -9.07 15.47
C GLN A 130 1.97 -9.81 14.69
N TYR A 131 1.89 -11.15 14.68
CA TYR A 131 2.89 -12.10 14.15
C TYR A 131 4.22 -12.14 14.92
N VAL A 132 4.69 -11.02 15.44
CA VAL A 132 5.87 -10.90 16.30
C VAL A 132 5.46 -10.72 17.76
N GLU A 133 6.34 -11.06 18.70
CA GLU A 133 6.11 -10.72 20.11
C GLU A 133 6.13 -9.20 20.32
N VAL A 134 5.43 -8.75 21.37
CA VAL A 134 5.41 -7.33 21.74
C VAL A 134 6.83 -6.88 22.09
N ASP A 135 7.32 -5.86 21.40
CA ASP A 135 8.62 -5.23 21.67
C ASP A 135 8.48 -3.72 21.53
N CYS A 136 8.28 -3.03 22.65
CA CYS A 136 8.10 -1.58 22.70
C CYS A 136 9.34 -0.81 22.20
N LYS A 137 10.55 -1.36 22.41
CA LYS A 137 11.79 -0.71 21.97
C LYS A 137 11.90 -0.74 20.45
N LYS A 138 11.64 -1.91 19.86
CA LYS A 138 11.66 -2.09 18.41
C LYS A 138 10.49 -1.40 17.72
N ALA A 139 9.31 -1.42 18.33
CA ALA A 139 8.17 -0.62 17.88
C ALA A 139 8.53 0.86 17.77
N LYS A 140 9.12 1.44 18.83
CA LYS A 140 9.58 2.83 18.83
C LYS A 140 10.62 3.08 17.74
N GLU A 141 11.66 2.25 17.66
CA GLU A 141 12.71 2.39 16.65
C GLU A 141 12.12 2.42 15.23
N TYR A 142 11.16 1.54 14.94
CA TYR A 142 10.55 1.44 13.62
C TYR A 142 9.56 2.57 13.33
N LEU A 143 8.83 3.05 14.34
CA LEU A 143 7.99 4.24 14.22
C LEU A 143 8.83 5.51 14.00
N ASP A 144 9.99 5.62 14.64
CA ASP A 144 10.93 6.74 14.46
C ASP A 144 11.57 6.73 13.05
N LYS A 145 11.76 5.54 12.46
CA LYS A 145 12.18 5.38 11.04
C LYS A 145 11.06 5.66 10.04
N GLY A 146 9.81 5.56 10.49
CA GLY A 146 8.64 5.62 9.63
C GLY A 146 8.23 7.03 9.23
N VAL A 147 7.20 7.13 8.40
CA VAL A 147 6.47 8.39 8.29
C VAL A 147 5.80 8.61 9.64
N HIS A 148 5.90 9.80 10.22
CA HIS A 148 5.07 10.17 11.37
C HIS A 148 3.61 10.26 10.91
N ILE A 149 2.95 9.11 10.78
CA ILE A 149 1.53 9.05 10.46
C ILE A 149 0.81 9.40 11.75
N TYR A 150 0.16 10.55 11.72
CA TYR A 150 -0.52 11.20 12.83
C TYR A 150 0.42 11.84 13.84
N GLY A 151 0.02 13.06 14.26
CA GLY A 151 0.35 13.56 15.57
C GLY A 151 -0.12 12.58 16.64
N ALA A 152 0.69 11.56 16.91
CA ALA A 152 0.80 10.94 18.20
C ALA A 152 1.17 12.06 19.15
N ARG A 153 0.11 12.73 19.62
CA ARG A 153 0.10 13.71 20.68
C ARG A 153 1.09 13.20 21.73
N LYS A 154 1.83 14.14 22.31
CA LYS A 154 2.67 14.06 23.52
C LYS A 154 2.25 13.01 24.58
N THR A 155 1.00 12.54 24.54
CA THR A 155 0.40 11.43 25.29
C THR A 155 0.97 10.03 25.01
N PHE A 156 1.39 9.65 23.79
CA PHE A 156 2.03 8.32 23.60
C PHE A 156 3.44 8.31 24.22
N TRP A 157 4.18 9.42 24.07
CA TRP A 157 5.45 9.64 24.75
C TRP A 157 5.35 9.58 26.29
N LEU A 158 4.25 10.10 26.87
CA LEU A 158 4.00 10.04 28.32
C LEU A 158 3.73 8.63 28.86
N LEU A 159 3.30 7.68 28.02
CA LEU A 159 3.11 6.28 28.43
C LEU A 159 4.44 5.51 28.40
N VAL A 160 5.29 5.76 27.41
CA VAL A 160 6.59 5.09 27.25
C VAL A 160 7.64 5.61 28.25
N GLU A 161 7.54 6.87 28.72
CA GLU A 161 8.41 7.39 29.78
C GLU A 161 8.05 6.89 31.19
N LYS A 162 6.91 6.20 31.37
CA LYS A 162 6.43 5.73 32.68
C LYS A 162 6.55 4.21 32.90
N THR A 163 7.24 3.50 32.02
CA THR A 163 7.56 2.07 32.14
C THR A 163 9.04 1.85 31.94
#